data_AF-A0AAV3FKW5-F1
#
_entry.id   AF-A0AAV3FKW5-F1
#
_cell.length_a   1.000
_cell.length_b   1.000
_cell.length_c   1.000
_cell.angle_alpha   90.00
_cell.angle_beta   90.00
_cell.angle_gamma   90.00
#
_symmetry.space_group_name_H-M   'P 1'
#
loop_
_entity.id
_entity.type
_entity.pdbx_description
1 polymer ?
#
loop_
_entity_poly.entity_id
_entity_poly.type
_entity_poly.pdbx_seq_one_letter_code
_entity_poly.pdbx_strand_id
1 'polypeptide(L)'
;MRKYLKADDLSARPPVRRRRGSVIDEWLPMIEGMLAEDRETWRKQRHTATRIHERLRDEYGVEASLSTVTRTVARLKREFMAEREMGFLDLSWHPGECQADFGQVDVRYRGVVTRMRHFVLDFP
;
A
#
# COMPACT_ATOMS: atom_id res chain seq x y z
N MET A 1 -28.19 28.27 -42.73
CA MET A 1 -28.03 28.80 -41.36
C MET A 1 -28.82 27.95 -40.35
N ARG A 2 -28.38 26.74 -40.00
CA ARG A 2 -29.13 25.87 -39.05
C ARG A 2 -28.23 24.88 -38.29
N LYS A 3 -26.95 25.21 -38.10
CA LYS A 3 -25.94 24.32 -37.49
C LYS A 3 -25.58 24.68 -36.03
N TYR A 4 -26.08 25.80 -35.50
CA TYR A 4 -25.65 26.35 -34.21
C TYR A 4 -26.75 26.40 -33.13
N LEU A 5 -27.89 25.72 -33.32
CA LEU A 5 -29.04 25.81 -32.40
C LEU A 5 -29.09 24.71 -31.32
N LYS A 6 -27.99 23.96 -31.12
CA LYS A 6 -27.89 22.86 -30.14
C LYS A 6 -26.54 22.86 -29.39
N ALA A 7 -26.09 24.02 -28.94
CA ALA A 7 -24.95 24.08 -28.02
C ALA A 7 -25.28 25.09 -26.92
N ASP A 8 -25.74 24.58 -25.77
CA ASP A 8 -26.04 25.38 -24.57
C ASP A 8 -24.77 25.92 -23.87
N ASP A 9 -23.58 25.47 -24.30
CA ASP A 9 -22.32 25.97 -23.77
C ASP A 9 -21.27 26.05 -24.88
N LEU A 10 -20.94 27.29 -25.26
CA LEU A 10 -19.92 27.66 -26.25
C LEU A 10 -18.62 28.13 -25.58
N SER A 11 -18.50 27.98 -24.25
CA SER A 11 -17.29 28.39 -23.56
C SER A 11 -16.10 27.51 -23.93
N ALA A 12 -14.93 28.14 -24.10
CA ALA A 12 -13.70 27.43 -24.35
C ALA A 12 -13.39 26.53 -23.14
N ARG A 13 -13.48 25.21 -23.32
CA ARG A 13 -13.09 24.26 -22.29
C ARG A 13 -11.62 24.49 -21.92
N PRO A 14 -11.27 24.61 -20.62
CA PRO A 14 -9.89 24.74 -20.21
C PRO A 14 -9.07 23.59 -20.81
N PRO A 15 -7.85 23.85 -21.30
CA PRO A 15 -7.01 22.79 -21.83
C PRO A 15 -6.78 21.74 -20.74
N VAL A 16 -7.34 20.54 -20.94
CA VAL A 16 -7.08 19.41 -20.05
C VAL A 16 -5.59 19.14 -20.13
N ARG A 17 -4.87 19.35 -19.02
CA ARG A 17 -3.44 19.01 -18.94
C ARG A 17 -3.30 17.53 -19.26
N ARG A 18 -2.80 17.19 -20.45
CA ARG A 18 -2.41 15.81 -20.77
C ARG A 18 -1.40 15.40 -19.71
N ARG A 19 -1.70 14.36 -18.93
CA ARG A 19 -0.71 13.73 -18.05
C ARG A 19 0.45 13.31 -18.94
N ARG A 20 1.59 14.00 -18.81
CA ARG A 20 2.83 13.48 -19.36
C ARG A 20 3.13 12.20 -18.57
N GLY A 21 3.52 11.13 -19.27
CA GLY A 21 4.01 9.93 -18.60
C GLY A 21 5.10 10.34 -17.63
N SER A 22 4.95 9.99 -16.36
CA SER A 22 6.00 10.16 -15.38
C SER A 22 7.00 9.03 -15.55
N VAL A 23 8.28 9.28 -15.27
CA VAL A 23 9.33 8.24 -15.26
C VAL A 23 8.90 7.04 -14.40
N ILE A 24 8.10 7.27 -13.37
CA ILE A 24 7.62 6.21 -12.48
C ILE A 24 6.57 5.28 -13.11
N ASP A 25 5.88 5.71 -14.19
CA ASP A 25 4.76 4.96 -14.76
C ASP A 25 5.23 3.61 -15.35
N GLU A 26 6.44 3.57 -15.92
CA GLU A 26 7.08 2.33 -16.42
C GLU A 26 7.41 1.33 -15.30
N TRP A 27 7.63 1.84 -14.08
CA TRP A 27 8.01 1.04 -12.91
C TRP A 27 6.82 0.66 -12.02
N LEU A 28 5.60 0.99 -12.43
CA LEU A 28 4.38 0.62 -11.69
C LEU A 28 4.29 -0.88 -11.41
N PRO A 29 4.53 -1.80 -12.37
CA PRO A 29 4.45 -3.24 -12.10
C PRO A 29 5.43 -3.70 -11.00
N MET A 30 6.61 -3.07 -10.94
CA MET A 30 7.62 -3.39 -9.93
C MET A 30 7.17 -2.92 -8.54
N ILE A 31 6.65 -1.70 -8.44
CA ILE A 31 6.12 -1.15 -7.18
C ILE A 31 4.93 -1.99 -6.71
N GLU A 32 4.05 -2.39 -7.62
CA GLU A 32 2.91 -3.26 -7.32
C GLU A 32 3.37 -4.63 -6.81
N GLY A 33 4.39 -5.24 -7.42
CA GLY A 33 5.00 -6.48 -6.96
C GLY A 33 5.56 -6.37 -5.55
N MET A 34 6.37 -5.34 -5.26
CA MET A 34 6.88 -5.09 -3.91
C MET A 34 5.75 -4.88 -2.90
N LEU A 35 4.68 -4.17 -3.28
CA LEU A 35 3.52 -3.97 -2.42
C LEU A 35 2.66 -5.22 -2.24
N ALA A 36 2.69 -6.17 -3.18
CA ALA A 36 2.03 -7.46 -3.06
C ALA A 36 2.82 -8.37 -2.10
N GLU A 37 4.15 -8.45 -2.24
CA GLU A 37 5.04 -9.13 -1.30
C GLU A 37 4.89 -8.57 0.13
N ASP A 38 4.76 -7.25 0.27
CA ASP A 38 4.49 -6.60 1.56
C ASP A 38 3.19 -7.11 2.20
N ARG A 39 2.17 -7.47 1.43
CA ARG A 39 0.91 -7.95 2.02
C ARG A 39 1.06 -9.32 2.67
N GLU A 40 1.94 -10.16 2.13
CA GLU A 40 2.25 -11.49 2.64
C GLU A 40 3.10 -11.43 3.92
N THR A 41 3.67 -10.26 4.24
CA THR A 41 4.50 -10.03 5.42
C THR A 41 3.78 -9.26 6.53
N TRP A 42 4.32 -9.39 7.75
CA TRP A 42 3.85 -8.67 8.93
C TRP A 42 3.90 -7.16 8.73
N ARG A 43 2.91 -6.43 9.25
CA ARG A 43 2.79 -4.96 9.07
C ARG A 43 4.08 -4.20 9.37
N LYS A 44 4.85 -4.63 10.38
CA LYS A 44 6.13 -4.00 10.78
C LYS A 44 7.31 -4.30 9.83
N GLN A 45 7.19 -5.33 8.98
CA GLN A 45 8.22 -5.76 8.03
C GLN A 45 7.97 -5.25 6.60
N ARG A 46 6.84 -4.57 6.37
CA ARG A 46 6.49 -4.01 5.06
C ARG A 46 7.40 -2.86 4.70
N HIS A 47 7.70 -2.73 3.42
CA HIS A 47 8.50 -1.64 2.93
C HIS A 47 7.80 -0.29 3.17
N THR A 48 8.60 0.69 3.61
CA THR A 48 8.21 2.11 3.57
C THR A 48 8.35 2.63 2.13
N ALA A 49 7.68 3.75 1.81
CA ALA A 49 7.88 4.39 0.51
C ALA A 49 9.35 4.79 0.27
N THR A 50 10.07 5.16 1.34
CA THR A 50 11.51 5.40 1.30
C THR A 50 12.28 4.15 0.92
N ARG A 51 11.96 3.00 1.52
CA ARG A 51 12.64 1.74 1.19
C ARG A 51 12.35 1.30 -0.24
N ILE A 52 11.12 1.45 -0.72
CA ILE A 52 10.77 1.21 -2.13
C ILE A 52 11.58 2.13 -3.05
N HIS A 53 11.71 3.41 -2.71
CA HIS A 53 12.52 4.35 -3.48
C HIS A 53 14.00 3.97 -3.52
N GLU A 54 14.60 3.60 -2.38
CA GLU A 54 15.98 3.12 -2.31
C GLU A 54 16.18 1.89 -3.19
N ARG A 55 15.28 0.90 -3.12
CA ARG A 55 15.35 -0.30 -3.96
C ARG A 55 15.23 0.02 -5.44
N LEU A 56 14.30 0.90 -5.83
CA LEU A 56 14.16 1.35 -7.23
C LEU A 56 15.44 2.05 -7.73
N ARG A 57 16.10 2.84 -6.89
CA ARG A 57 17.36 3.51 -7.24
C ARG A 57 18.52 2.52 -7.31
N ASP A 58 18.68 1.68 -6.29
CA ASP A 58 19.87 0.86 -6.07
C ASP A 58 19.85 -0.43 -6.91
N GLU A 59 18.67 -1.06 -7.09
CA GLU A 59 18.52 -2.31 -7.86
C GLU A 59 18.22 -2.05 -9.35
N TYR A 60 17.51 -0.97 -9.67
CA TYR A 60 16.97 -0.72 -11.01
C TYR A 60 17.47 0.59 -11.66
N GLY A 61 18.26 1.40 -10.95
CA GLY A 61 18.82 2.65 -11.49
C GLY A 61 17.78 3.74 -11.78
N VAL A 62 16.61 3.69 -11.13
CA VAL A 62 15.50 4.61 -11.44
C VAL A 62 15.73 6.00 -10.85
N GLU A 63 15.80 7.01 -11.72
CA GLU A 63 15.91 8.43 -11.33
C GLU A 63 14.54 9.08 -11.07
N ALA A 64 13.75 8.48 -10.18
CA ALA A 64 12.49 9.07 -9.72
C ALA A 64 12.68 9.75 -8.36
N SER A 65 12.13 10.97 -8.19
CA SER A 65 12.18 11.62 -6.88
C SER A 65 11.41 10.81 -5.81
N LEU A 66 11.89 10.82 -4.56
CA LEU A 66 11.20 10.23 -3.42
C LEU A 66 9.74 10.71 -3.31
N SER A 67 9.47 11.98 -3.61
CA SER A 67 8.12 12.54 -3.58
C SER A 67 7.18 11.87 -4.60
N THR A 68 7.71 11.53 -5.79
CA THR A 68 6.98 10.84 -6.84
C THR A 68 6.67 9.41 -6.41
N VAL A 69 7.67 8.69 -5.91
CA VAL A 69 7.49 7.31 -5.41
C VAL A 69 6.47 7.30 -4.27
N THR A 70 6.58 8.21 -3.31
CA THR A 70 5.66 8.31 -2.16
C THR A 70 4.23 8.55 -2.60
N ARG A 71 3.99 9.47 -3.54
CA ARG A 71 2.65 9.71 -4.10
C ARG A 71 2.09 8.48 -4.81
N THR A 72 2.91 7.80 -5.60
CA THR A 72 2.52 6.58 -6.32
C THR A 72 2.17 5.45 -5.36
N VAL A 73 3.03 5.15 -4.38
CA VAL A 73 2.78 4.13 -3.35
C VAL A 73 1.51 4.45 -2.56
N ALA A 74 1.31 5.71 -2.16
CA ALA A 74 0.11 6.10 -1.43
C ALA A 74 -1.16 5.97 -2.27
N ARG A 75 -1.09 6.26 -3.57
CA ARG A 75 -2.20 6.06 -4.51
C ARG A 75 -2.57 4.58 -4.63
N LEU A 76 -1.58 3.73 -4.92
CA LEU A 76 -1.77 2.28 -5.04
C LEU A 76 -2.35 1.69 -3.74
N LYS A 77 -1.78 2.04 -2.58
CA LYS A 77 -2.31 1.58 -1.28
C LYS A 77 -3.77 1.99 -1.05
N ARG A 78 -4.21 3.17 -1.48
CA ARG A 78 -5.63 3.57 -1.35
C ARG A 78 -6.53 2.78 -2.27
N GLU A 79 -6.13 2.58 -3.53
CA GLU A 79 -6.86 1.77 -4.50
C GLU A 79 -7.08 0.36 -3.96
N PHE A 80 -6.07 -0.23 -3.32
CA PHE A 80 -6.15 -1.54 -2.69
C PHE A 80 -6.91 -1.61 -1.36
N MET A 81 -6.97 -0.52 -0.60
CA MET A 81 -7.69 -0.48 0.68
C MET A 81 -9.20 -0.27 0.48
N ALA A 82 -9.60 0.39 -0.59
CA ALA A 82 -11.01 0.54 -0.95
C ALA A 82 -11.70 -0.81 -1.23
N GLU A 83 -10.93 -1.86 -1.51
CA GLU A 83 -11.41 -3.23 -1.71
C GLU A 83 -11.63 -4.01 -0.38
N ARG A 84 -11.24 -3.45 0.78
CA ARG A 84 -11.33 -4.14 2.08
C ARG A 84 -12.25 -3.41 3.05
N GLU A 85 -13.44 -3.96 3.28
CA GLU A 85 -14.15 -3.71 4.53
C GLU A 85 -13.37 -4.35 5.68
N MET A 86 -13.03 -3.57 6.72
CA MET A 86 -12.44 -4.07 7.95
C MET A 86 -13.35 -3.72 9.11
N GLY A 87 -14.06 -4.72 9.63
CA GLY A 87 -14.69 -4.64 10.95
C GLY A 87 -13.63 -4.82 12.04
N PHE A 88 -13.70 -4.01 13.09
CA PHE A 88 -12.95 -4.23 14.32
C PHE A 88 -13.94 -4.67 15.39
N LEU A 89 -13.56 -5.68 16.18
CA LEU A 89 -14.32 -6.10 17.37
C LEU A 89 -13.74 -5.36 18.58
N ASP A 90 -14.61 -4.75 19.38
CA ASP A 90 -14.22 -4.14 20.64
C ASP A 90 -14.03 -5.24 21.70
N LEU A 91 -12.93 -5.19 22.45
CA LEU A 91 -12.59 -6.20 23.46
C LEU A 91 -12.95 -5.69 24.87
N SER A 92 -13.82 -6.41 25.58
CA SER A 92 -14.14 -6.18 27.00
C SER A 92 -13.45 -7.20 27.89
N TRP A 93 -12.95 -6.79 29.06
CA TRP A 93 -12.23 -7.64 30.00
C TRP A 93 -12.91 -7.64 31.38
N HIS A 94 -13.41 -8.79 31.84
CA HIS A 94 -13.93 -8.94 33.19
C HIS A 94 -12.87 -9.55 34.16
N PRO A 95 -12.95 -9.25 35.47
CA PRO A 95 -12.05 -9.85 36.46
C PRO A 95 -12.14 -11.38 36.47
N GLY A 96 -10.99 -12.07 36.47
CA GLY A 96 -10.92 -13.53 36.46
C GLY A 96 -10.97 -14.16 35.06
N GLU A 97 -11.05 -13.35 34.00
CA GLU A 97 -10.90 -13.81 32.62
C GLU A 97 -9.44 -13.67 32.16
N CYS A 98 -9.03 -14.55 31.25
CA CYS A 98 -7.75 -14.44 30.54
C CYS A 98 -8.01 -14.60 29.05
N GLN A 99 -7.27 -13.87 28.22
CA GLN A 99 -7.32 -14.05 26.78
C GLN A 99 -6.19 -14.95 26.35
N ALA A 100 -6.56 -16.06 25.73
CA ALA A 100 -5.64 -16.98 25.08
C ALA A 100 -5.74 -16.79 23.57
N ASP A 101 -4.60 -16.64 22.89
CA ASP A 101 -4.56 -16.55 21.43
C ASP A 101 -3.42 -17.40 20.86
N PHE A 102 -3.64 -17.92 19.65
CA PHE A 102 -2.64 -18.62 18.87
C PHE A 102 -2.23 -17.78 17.67
N GLY A 103 -0.98 -17.34 17.68
CA GLY A 103 -0.42 -16.50 16.62
C GLY A 103 0.65 -17.22 15.81
N GLN A 104 1.03 -16.56 14.73
CA GLN A 104 2.24 -16.89 13.98
C GLN A 104 3.29 -15.80 14.23
N VAL A 105 4.56 -16.17 14.17
CA VAL A 105 5.67 -15.23 14.27
C VAL A 105 6.81 -15.69 13.37
N ASP A 106 7.40 -14.76 12.63
CA ASP A 106 8.61 -15.02 11.87
C ASP A 106 9.82 -14.82 12.80
N VAL A 107 10.60 -15.89 13.02
CA VAL A 107 11.75 -15.91 13.93
C VAL A 107 13.01 -16.26 13.16
N ARG A 108 14.13 -15.63 13.50
CA ARG A 108 15.42 -15.98 12.90
C ARG A 108 16.01 -17.21 13.61
N TYR A 109 15.63 -18.39 13.14
CA TYR A 109 16.06 -19.67 13.70
C TYR A 109 17.25 -20.22 12.91
N ARG A 110 18.40 -20.45 13.58
CA ARG A 110 19.64 -20.95 12.95
C ARG A 110 20.06 -20.15 11.70
N GLY A 111 19.86 -18.84 11.73
CA GLY A 111 20.22 -17.93 10.64
C GLY A 111 19.18 -17.79 9.53
N VAL A 112 18.12 -18.61 9.52
CA VAL A 112 17.05 -18.59 8.52
C VAL A 112 15.77 -18.03 9.14
N VAL A 113 15.06 -17.16 8.40
CA VAL A 113 13.74 -16.68 8.82
C VAL A 113 12.75 -17.84 8.68
N THR A 114 12.18 -18.27 9.81
CA THR A 114 11.26 -19.41 9.88
C THR A 114 9.96 -18.96 10.54
N ARG A 115 8.82 -19.25 9.91
CA ARG A 115 7.51 -19.00 10.48
C ARG A 115 7.16 -20.06 11.51
N MET A 116 6.99 -19.64 12.76
CA MET A 116 6.63 -20.49 13.89
C MET A 116 5.25 -20.11 14.44
N ARG A 117 4.65 -21.01 15.21
CA ARG A 117 3.39 -20.76 15.94
C ARG A 117 3.72 -20.43 17.40
N HIS A 118 3.02 -19.46 17.97
CA HIS A 118 3.12 -19.14 19.40
C HIS A 118 1.74 -19.14 20.05
N PHE A 119 1.76 -19.30 21.37
CA PHE A 119 0.61 -19.14 22.24
C PHE A 119 0.84 -17.92 23.12
N VAL A 120 -0.14 -17.01 23.16
CA VAL A 120 -0.15 -15.84 24.04
C VAL A 120 -1.28 -16.03 25.04
N LEU A 121 -0.97 -15.82 26.32
CA LEU A 121 -1.95 -15.80 27.40
C LEU A 121 -1.79 -14.47 28.14
N ASP A 122 -2.83 -13.65 28.11
CA ASP A 122 -2.87 -12.34 28.72
C ASP A 122 -3.88 -12.32 29.87
N PHE A 123 -3.47 -11.72 30.99
CA PHE A 123 -4.28 -11.56 32.21
C PHE A 123 -4.40 -10.06 32.51
N PRO A 124 -5.57 -9.57 32.94
CA PRO A 124 -5.76 -8.16 33.31
C PRO A 124 -4.92 -7.72 34.51
#